data_AF-A0A328NC38-F1
#
_entry.id   AF-A0A328NC38-F1
#
_cell.length_a   1.000
_cell.length_b   1.000
_cell.length_c   1.000
_cell.angle_alpha   90.00
_cell.angle_beta   90.00
_cell.angle_gamma   90.00
#
_symmetry.space_group_name_H-M   'P 1'
#
loop_
_entity.id
_entity.type
_entity.pdbx_description
1 polymer ?
#
loop_
_entity_poly.entity_id
_entity_poly.type
_entity_poly.pdbx_seq_one_letter_code
_entity_poly.pdbx_strand_id
1 'polypeptide(L)'
;MNTTTMTPTNGTDRAALMRAAKGTPTTPAQRVPMGIRVTAGPGAPVAPAPTVVELPPVEVQRTMEELLRVAAGSEAVRTRKLAEKITGLVAELTTRVDAEEALRREREAAEARRRELAEAEAELANKLAEVRQKLRATGGDSAASVSYGRDESATKRAAIRQWALANGYEVRDRGRISRQIREAYAAATGSEVTQ
;
A
#
# COMPACT_ATOMS: atom_id res chain seq x y z
N MET A 1 -12.63 17.52 -42.14
CA MET A 1 -12.19 17.38 -40.75
C MET A 1 -12.05 15.89 -40.49
N ASN A 2 -10.83 15.37 -40.55
CA ASN A 2 -10.57 13.93 -40.48
C ASN A 2 -10.22 13.57 -39.04
N THR A 3 -11.02 12.73 -38.39
CA THR A 3 -10.72 12.17 -37.07
C THR A 3 -10.21 10.74 -37.22
N THR A 4 -8.90 10.59 -37.08
CA THR A 4 -8.21 9.31 -36.94
C THR A 4 -8.54 8.70 -35.58
N THR A 5 -9.34 7.64 -35.57
CA THR A 5 -9.56 6.80 -34.38
C THR A 5 -8.47 5.73 -34.34
N MET A 6 -7.59 5.83 -33.35
CA MET A 6 -6.58 4.82 -33.01
C MET A 6 -7.25 3.52 -32.55
N THR A 7 -6.97 2.42 -33.24
CA THR A 7 -7.27 1.04 -32.84
C THR A 7 -6.20 0.51 -31.88
N PRO A 8 -6.55 -0.06 -30.71
CA PRO A 8 -5.63 -0.93 -29.99
C PRO A 8 -5.64 -2.33 -30.58
N THR A 9 -4.53 -2.71 -31.20
CA THR A 9 -4.21 -4.06 -31.68
C THR A 9 -3.88 -4.94 -30.49
N ASN A 10 -4.86 -5.69 -29.97
CA ASN A 10 -4.70 -7.08 -29.53
C ASN A 10 -6.02 -7.58 -28.94
N GLY A 11 -6.66 -8.48 -29.68
CA GLY A 11 -7.94 -9.06 -29.34
C GLY A 11 -7.84 -10.00 -28.13
N THR A 12 -8.69 -9.76 -27.15
CA THR A 12 -9.36 -10.81 -26.38
C THR A 12 -10.56 -10.16 -25.72
N ASP A 13 -11.69 -10.22 -26.41
CA ASP A 13 -12.93 -9.61 -25.95
C ASP A 13 -13.43 -10.38 -24.71
N ARG A 14 -13.29 -9.75 -23.54
CA ARG A 14 -13.65 -10.31 -22.22
C ARG A 14 -15.13 -10.71 -22.16
N ALA A 15 -15.96 -10.18 -23.06
CA ALA A 15 -17.36 -10.54 -23.21
C ALA A 15 -17.59 -11.91 -23.92
N ALA A 16 -16.63 -12.40 -24.71
CA ALA A 16 -16.73 -13.70 -25.39
C ALA A 16 -16.49 -14.87 -24.42
N LEU A 17 -15.54 -14.72 -23.49
CA LEU A 17 -15.23 -15.73 -22.46
C LEU A 17 -16.40 -15.97 -21.49
N MET A 18 -17.18 -14.95 -21.18
CA MET A 18 -18.34 -15.06 -20.28
C MET A 18 -19.56 -15.75 -20.93
N ARG A 19 -19.60 -15.87 -22.26
CA ARG A 19 -20.71 -16.54 -22.99
C ARG A 19 -20.47 -18.05 -23.18
N ALA A 20 -19.23 -18.52 -23.10
CA ALA A 20 -18.87 -19.94 -23.23
C ALA A 20 -19.13 -20.78 -21.96
N ALA A 21 -19.39 -20.15 -20.81
CA ALA A 21 -19.58 -20.85 -19.53
C ALA A 21 -20.99 -21.47 -19.32
N LYS A 22 -21.84 -21.52 -20.35
CA LYS A 22 -23.24 -21.98 -20.23
C LYS A 22 -23.75 -22.84 -21.40
N GLY A 23 -22.87 -23.63 -22.02
CA GLY A 23 -23.24 -24.61 -23.04
C GLY A 23 -22.54 -25.94 -22.80
N THR A 24 -23.30 -26.99 -22.50
CA THR A 24 -22.86 -28.37 -22.35
C THR A 24 -22.24 -28.88 -23.66
N PRO A 25 -20.99 -29.34 -23.73
CA PRO A 25 -20.45 -29.88 -24.96
C PRO A 25 -20.91 -31.34 -25.16
N THR A 26 -21.64 -31.57 -26.24
CA THR A 26 -22.00 -32.89 -26.79
C THR A 26 -20.76 -33.60 -27.34
N THR A 27 -20.52 -34.82 -26.88
CA THR A 27 -19.40 -35.69 -27.26
C THR A 27 -19.56 -36.25 -28.69
N PRO A 28 -18.58 -36.13 -29.60
CA PRO A 28 -18.59 -36.89 -30.84
C PRO A 28 -18.11 -38.33 -30.58
N ALA A 29 -18.91 -39.30 -31.04
CA ALA A 29 -18.60 -40.73 -30.98
C ALA A 29 -17.51 -41.10 -31.99
N GLN A 30 -16.29 -41.37 -31.52
CA GLN A 30 -15.24 -41.97 -32.34
C GLN A 30 -15.17 -43.47 -32.10
N ARG A 31 -15.62 -44.26 -33.09
CA ARG A 31 -15.46 -45.71 -33.14
C ARG A 31 -13.98 -46.06 -33.28
N VAL A 32 -13.49 -46.97 -32.45
CA VAL A 32 -12.25 -47.74 -32.67
C VAL A 32 -12.59 -49.23 -32.53
N PRO A 33 -12.21 -50.10 -33.50
CA PRO A 33 -12.45 -51.52 -33.41
C PRO A 33 -11.38 -52.24 -32.57
N MET A 34 -11.89 -53.02 -31.62
CA MET A 34 -11.48 -54.35 -31.15
C MET A 34 -10.00 -54.78 -31.22
N GLY A 35 -9.43 -55.06 -30.04
CA GLY A 35 -8.22 -55.88 -29.94
C GLY A 35 -7.63 -56.08 -28.55
N ILE A 36 -8.43 -56.23 -27.47
CA ILE A 36 -7.88 -56.73 -26.20
C ILE A 36 -7.84 -58.26 -26.29
N ARG A 37 -6.66 -58.83 -26.52
CA ARG A 37 -6.44 -60.28 -26.29
C ARG A 37 -6.35 -60.50 -24.78
N VAL A 38 -7.44 -60.95 -24.19
CA VAL A 38 -7.45 -61.57 -22.86
C VAL A 38 -6.99 -63.01 -23.03
N THR A 39 -5.77 -63.35 -22.63
CA THR A 39 -5.37 -64.74 -22.44
C THR A 39 -5.84 -65.18 -21.06
N ALA A 40 -7.02 -65.80 -21.00
CA ALA A 40 -7.44 -66.56 -19.83
C ALA A 40 -6.68 -67.90 -19.82
N GLY A 41 -5.79 -68.08 -18.85
CA GLY A 41 -5.26 -69.41 -18.48
C GLY A 41 -6.20 -70.08 -17.49
N PRO A 42 -6.46 -71.41 -17.59
CA PRO A 42 -7.46 -72.08 -16.77
C PRO A 42 -6.95 -72.33 -15.34
N GLY A 43 -7.82 -72.14 -14.35
CA GLY A 43 -7.67 -72.72 -12.99
C GLY A 43 -7.84 -74.24 -13.03
N ALA A 44 -7.42 -75.04 -12.04
CA ALA A 44 -7.22 -74.82 -10.61
C ALA A 44 -6.36 -76.00 -10.02
N PRO A 45 -6.41 -76.36 -8.72
CA PRO A 45 -5.74 -75.74 -7.56
C PRO A 45 -4.90 -76.76 -6.73
N VAL A 46 -3.74 -76.40 -6.15
CA VAL A 46 -3.10 -77.20 -5.08
C VAL A 46 -2.22 -76.34 -4.13
N ALA A 47 -2.61 -76.35 -2.84
CA ALA A 47 -1.85 -76.30 -1.56
C ALA A 47 -0.93 -75.11 -1.16
N PRO A 48 -0.76 -74.84 0.17
CA PRO A 48 -0.21 -73.59 0.70
C PRO A 48 1.30 -73.60 1.06
N ALA A 49 1.91 -72.41 0.96
CA ALA A 49 3.21 -71.94 1.49
C ALA A 49 4.50 -72.46 0.79
N PRO A 50 5.60 -71.67 0.67
CA PRO A 50 6.03 -70.60 1.58
C PRO A 50 6.20 -69.20 0.96
N THR A 51 6.15 -68.23 1.87
CA THR A 51 6.67 -66.87 1.83
C THR A 51 7.76 -66.62 0.78
N VAL A 52 7.41 -65.89 -0.26
CA VAL A 52 8.33 -64.96 -0.92
C VAL A 52 7.75 -63.58 -0.70
N VAL A 53 8.29 -62.87 0.29
CA VAL A 53 8.13 -61.42 0.38
C VAL A 53 8.90 -60.87 -0.81
N GLU A 54 8.22 -60.71 -1.93
CA GLU A 54 8.74 -59.98 -3.08
C GLU A 54 8.85 -58.52 -2.64
N LEU A 55 10.09 -58.10 -2.36
CA LEU A 55 10.44 -56.70 -2.11
C LEU A 55 9.84 -55.86 -3.25
N PRO A 56 9.10 -54.78 -2.95
CA PRO A 56 8.58 -53.93 -4.00
C PRO A 56 9.76 -53.38 -4.83
N PRO A 57 9.64 -53.26 -6.17
CA PRO A 57 10.66 -52.60 -6.96
C PRO A 57 10.83 -51.19 -6.39
N VAL A 58 12.01 -50.92 -5.85
CA VAL A 58 12.39 -49.58 -5.39
C VAL A 58 12.50 -48.73 -6.64
N GLU A 59 11.40 -48.08 -7.04
CA GLU A 59 11.44 -46.97 -7.97
C GLU A 59 12.24 -45.86 -7.29
N VAL A 60 13.55 -45.85 -7.53
CA VAL A 60 14.41 -44.74 -7.13
C VAL A 60 13.93 -43.53 -7.93
N GLN A 61 13.09 -42.71 -7.31
CA GLN A 61 12.62 -41.45 -7.89
C GLN A 61 13.85 -40.56 -8.10
N ARG A 62 14.39 -40.53 -9.32
CA ARG A 62 15.50 -39.66 -9.68
C ARG A 62 15.09 -38.21 -9.45
N THR A 63 15.96 -37.45 -8.81
CA THR A 63 15.74 -36.01 -8.62
C THR A 63 15.77 -35.29 -9.98
N MET A 64 15.07 -34.16 -10.10
CA MET A 64 15.04 -33.37 -11.34
C MET A 64 16.46 -33.01 -11.82
N GLU A 65 17.34 -32.63 -10.90
CA GLU A 65 18.73 -32.28 -11.21
C GLU A 65 19.51 -33.48 -11.76
N GLU A 66 19.30 -34.67 -11.19
CA GLU A 66 19.94 -35.90 -11.64
C GLU A 66 19.41 -36.33 -13.02
N LEU A 67 18.10 -36.15 -13.27
CA LEU A 67 17.50 -36.37 -14.58
C LEU A 67 18.08 -35.41 -15.64
N LEU A 68 18.21 -34.12 -15.33
CA LEU A 68 18.80 -33.13 -16.23
C LEU A 68 20.27 -33.42 -16.52
N ARG A 69 21.04 -33.87 -15.51
CA ARG A 69 22.46 -34.26 -15.67
C ARG A 69 22.61 -35.44 -16.61
N VAL A 70 21.82 -36.49 -16.42
CA VAL A 70 21.84 -37.67 -17.31
C VAL A 70 21.33 -37.32 -18.71
N ALA A 71 20.29 -36.49 -18.81
CA ALA A 71 19.73 -36.05 -20.08
C ALA A 71 20.70 -35.19 -20.90
N ALA A 72 21.52 -34.36 -20.24
CA ALA A 72 22.56 -33.56 -20.89
C ALA A 72 23.68 -34.44 -21.50
N GLY A 73 24.02 -35.56 -20.85
CA GLY A 73 24.99 -36.54 -21.36
C GLY A 73 24.40 -37.59 -22.32
N SER A 74 23.10 -37.51 -22.63
CA SER A 74 22.44 -38.49 -23.51
C SER A 74 22.90 -38.34 -24.96
N GLU A 75 23.15 -39.46 -25.65
CA GLU A 75 23.44 -39.52 -27.09
C GLU A 75 22.30 -38.91 -27.96
N ALA A 76 21.05 -38.97 -27.46
CA ALA A 76 19.88 -38.49 -28.18
C ALA A 76 19.77 -36.96 -28.14
N VAL A 77 19.86 -36.31 -29.32
CA VAL A 77 19.75 -34.85 -29.47
C VAL A 77 18.45 -34.29 -28.88
N ARG A 78 17.33 -34.99 -29.05
CA ARG A 78 16.01 -34.55 -28.53
C ARG A 78 16.00 -34.48 -27.01
N THR A 79 16.64 -35.44 -26.35
CA THR A 79 16.75 -35.51 -24.89
C THR A 79 17.57 -34.35 -24.34
N ARG A 80 18.71 -34.03 -24.99
CA ARG A 80 19.52 -32.86 -24.62
C ARG A 80 18.76 -31.54 -24.77
N LYS A 81 18.09 -31.34 -25.92
CA LYS A 81 17.27 -30.13 -26.16
C LYS A 81 16.13 -29.97 -25.16
N LEU A 82 15.52 -31.07 -24.73
CA LEU A 82 14.48 -31.04 -23.70
C LEU A 82 15.06 -30.62 -22.35
N ALA A 83 16.22 -31.18 -21.98
CA ALA A 83 16.92 -30.80 -20.75
C ALA A 83 17.27 -29.30 -20.74
N GLU A 84 17.86 -28.79 -21.83
CA GLU A 84 18.16 -27.35 -21.99
C GLU A 84 16.91 -26.48 -21.82
N LYS A 85 15.78 -26.87 -22.43
CA LYS A 85 14.53 -26.14 -22.28
C LYS A 85 14.02 -26.14 -20.85
N ILE A 86 14.06 -27.28 -20.16
CA ILE A 86 13.63 -27.38 -18.76
C ILE A 86 14.54 -26.53 -17.88
N THR A 87 15.86 -26.60 -18.07
CA THR A 87 16.82 -25.76 -17.34
C THR A 87 16.53 -24.27 -17.55
N GLY A 88 16.21 -23.85 -18.78
CA GLY A 88 15.80 -22.47 -19.07
C GLY A 88 14.51 -22.07 -18.34
N LEU A 89 13.49 -22.93 -18.32
CA LEU A 89 12.23 -22.67 -17.61
C LEU A 89 12.42 -22.60 -16.09
N VAL A 90 13.27 -23.45 -15.53
CA VAL A 90 13.61 -23.40 -14.10
C VAL A 90 14.32 -22.10 -13.77
N ALA A 91 15.30 -21.67 -14.57
CA ALA A 91 15.99 -20.39 -14.36
C ALA A 91 15.04 -19.19 -14.45
N GLU A 92 14.10 -19.20 -15.40
CA GLU A 92 13.04 -18.17 -15.50
C GLU A 92 12.14 -18.16 -14.26
N LEU A 93 11.70 -19.35 -13.79
CA LEU A 93 10.88 -19.46 -12.59
C LEU A 93 11.62 -18.97 -11.35
N THR A 94 12.89 -19.35 -11.17
CA THR A 94 13.73 -18.88 -10.08
C THR A 94 13.83 -17.35 -10.09
N THR A 95 14.11 -16.75 -11.25
CA THR A 95 14.18 -15.29 -11.39
C THR A 95 12.87 -14.61 -10.99
N ARG A 96 11.72 -15.21 -11.35
CA ARG A 96 10.40 -14.66 -10.98
C ARG A 96 10.13 -14.76 -9.48
N VAL A 97 10.45 -15.90 -8.87
CA VAL A 97 10.27 -16.12 -7.43
C VAL A 97 11.16 -15.16 -6.64
N ASP A 98 12.43 -15.00 -7.02
CA ASP A 98 13.36 -14.08 -6.37
C ASP A 98 12.88 -12.62 -6.46
N ALA A 99 12.32 -12.23 -7.61
CA ALA A 99 11.73 -10.91 -7.80
C ALA A 99 10.47 -10.69 -6.93
N GLU A 100 9.61 -11.70 -6.79
CA GLU A 100 8.44 -11.63 -5.91
C GLU A 100 8.85 -11.52 -4.43
N GLU A 101 9.88 -12.27 -4.01
CA GLU A 101 10.41 -12.17 -2.66
C GLU A 101 11.05 -10.81 -2.38
N ALA A 102 11.80 -10.26 -3.34
CA ALA A 102 12.37 -8.92 -3.23
C ALA A 102 11.26 -7.87 -3.04
N LEU A 103 10.20 -7.93 -3.86
CA LEU A 103 9.06 -7.03 -3.74
C LEU A 103 8.35 -7.17 -2.38
N ARG A 104 8.24 -8.40 -1.86
CA ARG A 104 7.68 -8.64 -0.53
C ARG A 104 8.54 -8.01 0.57
N ARG A 105 9.85 -8.20 0.53
CA ARG A 105 10.80 -7.58 1.50
C ARG A 105 10.73 -6.05 1.44
N GLU A 106 10.64 -5.47 0.25
CA GLU A 106 10.48 -4.02 0.08
C GLU A 106 9.19 -3.49 0.70
N ARG A 107 8.07 -4.20 0.52
CA ARG A 107 6.78 -3.86 1.14
C ARG A 107 6.84 -3.95 2.65
N GLU A 108 7.37 -5.04 3.19
CA GLU A 108 7.53 -5.23 4.64
C GLU A 108 8.44 -4.14 5.24
N ALA A 109 9.54 -3.80 4.57
CA ALA A 109 10.41 -2.71 4.98
C ALA A 109 9.73 -1.33 4.89
N ALA A 110 8.89 -1.10 3.87
CA ALA A 110 8.12 0.14 3.75
C ALA A 110 7.05 0.25 4.84
N GLU A 111 6.39 -0.86 5.20
CA GLU A 111 5.45 -0.90 6.31
C GLU A 111 6.13 -0.69 7.65
N ALA A 112 7.30 -1.28 7.88
CA ALA A 112 8.11 -1.04 9.07
C ALA A 112 8.47 0.44 9.22
N ARG A 113 8.99 1.07 8.16
CA ARG A 113 9.28 2.52 8.15
C ARG A 113 8.03 3.36 8.42
N ARG A 114 6.88 2.98 7.87
CA ARG A 114 5.60 3.68 8.15
C ARG A 114 5.18 3.57 9.61
N ARG A 115 5.40 2.42 10.25
CA ARG A 115 5.13 2.23 11.68
C ARG A 115 6.07 3.07 12.54
N GLU A 116 7.37 3.05 12.24
CA GLU A 116 8.36 3.89 12.93
C GLU A 116 8.01 5.38 12.83
N LEU A 117 7.61 5.85 11.65
CA LEU A 117 7.14 7.22 11.47
C LEU A 117 5.87 7.51 12.27
N ALA A 118 4.89 6.60 12.27
CA ALA A 118 3.67 6.76 13.05
C ALA A 118 3.92 6.79 14.56
N GLU A 119 4.85 5.96 15.06
CA GLU A 119 5.29 5.96 16.45
C GLU A 119 6.00 7.27 16.81
N ALA A 120 6.91 7.75 15.95
CA ALA A 120 7.59 9.03 16.13
C ALA A 120 6.61 10.22 16.12
N GLU A 121 5.61 10.19 15.23
CA GLU A 121 4.52 11.19 15.19
C GLU A 121 3.70 11.17 16.49
N ALA A 122 3.34 9.98 16.99
CA ALA A 122 2.63 9.83 18.25
C ALA A 122 3.45 10.35 19.44
N GLU A 123 4.74 10.06 19.50
CA GLU A 123 5.63 10.61 20.52
C GLU A 123 5.70 12.13 20.47
N LEU A 124 5.84 12.71 19.28
CA LEU A 124 5.88 14.15 19.10
C LEU A 124 4.56 14.78 19.54
N ALA A 125 3.43 14.18 19.17
CA ALA A 125 2.12 14.64 19.60
C ALA A 125 1.98 14.63 21.14
N ASN A 126 2.46 13.57 21.80
CA ASN A 126 2.48 13.49 23.26
C ASN A 126 3.37 14.57 23.90
N LYS A 127 4.58 14.77 23.39
CA LYS A 127 5.50 15.83 23.85
C LYS A 127 4.87 17.22 23.69
N LEU A 128 4.21 17.48 22.56
CA LEU A 128 3.49 18.73 22.32
C LEU A 128 2.28 18.89 23.24
N ALA A 129 1.55 17.81 23.54
CA ALA A 129 0.44 17.84 24.48
C ALA A 129 0.91 18.20 25.89
N GLU A 130 2.02 17.62 26.34
CA GLU A 130 2.65 17.93 27.64
C GLU A 130 3.07 19.40 27.72
N VAL A 131 3.72 19.92 26.66
CA VAL A 131 4.10 21.35 26.59
C VAL A 131 2.86 22.23 26.65
N ARG A 132 1.80 21.93 25.87
CA ARG A 132 0.54 22.69 25.92
C ARG A 132 -0.10 22.66 27.31
N GLN A 133 -0.06 21.52 27.99
CA GLN A 133 -0.58 21.39 29.35
C GLN A 133 0.21 22.24 30.33
N LYS A 134 1.56 22.23 30.25
CA LYS A 134 2.42 23.09 31.07
C LYS A 134 2.13 24.57 30.83
N LEU A 135 2.01 25.00 29.57
CA LEU A 135 1.63 26.37 29.23
C LEU A 135 0.23 26.75 29.74
N ARG A 136 -0.74 25.83 29.71
CA ARG A 136 -2.08 26.08 30.26
C ARG A 136 -2.03 26.19 31.79
N ALA A 137 -1.23 25.38 32.46
CA ALA A 137 -1.06 25.44 33.91
C ALA A 137 -0.37 26.72 34.36
N THR A 138 0.59 27.24 33.58
CA THR A 138 1.30 28.50 33.90
C THR A 138 0.59 29.75 33.41
N GLY A 139 -0.22 29.66 32.34
CA GLY A 139 -0.94 30.79 31.72
C GLY A 139 -2.44 30.88 32.05
N GLY A 140 -2.96 30.00 32.92
CA GLY A 140 -4.39 29.83 33.21
C GLY A 140 -5.10 31.06 33.73
N ASP A 141 -4.40 31.95 34.44
CA ASP A 141 -4.99 33.18 35.00
C ASP A 141 -4.96 34.38 34.04
N SER A 142 -4.09 34.38 33.02
CA SER A 142 -3.93 35.54 32.13
C SER A 142 -5.01 35.65 31.06
N ALA A 143 -5.70 34.56 30.71
CA ALA A 143 -6.78 34.60 29.70
C ALA A 143 -8.10 35.16 30.28
N ALA A 144 -8.37 34.93 31.57
CA ALA A 144 -9.55 35.43 32.25
C ALA A 144 -9.45 36.93 32.61
N SER A 145 -8.24 37.47 32.77
CA SER A 145 -8.03 38.90 33.07
C SER A 145 -8.12 39.82 31.83
N VAL A 146 -7.98 39.28 30.62
CA VAL A 146 -8.03 40.07 29.37
C VAL A 146 -9.46 40.50 28.97
N SER A 147 -10.50 39.84 29.50
CA SER A 147 -11.89 40.21 29.21
C SER A 147 -12.30 41.53 29.88
N TYR A 148 -11.91 41.73 31.15
CA TYR A 148 -12.25 42.95 31.89
C TYR A 148 -11.50 44.20 31.39
N GLY A 149 -10.25 44.07 30.96
CA GLY A 149 -9.49 45.19 30.38
C GLY A 149 -9.90 45.56 28.94
N ARG A 150 -10.66 44.70 28.25
CA ARG A 150 -11.05 44.94 26.86
C ARG A 150 -12.08 46.06 26.75
N ASP A 151 -13.06 46.11 27.66
CA ASP A 151 -14.12 47.12 27.66
C ASP A 151 -13.58 48.50 28.09
N GLU A 152 -12.73 48.54 29.10
CA GLU A 152 -12.04 49.79 29.51
C GLU A 152 -11.12 50.32 28.40
N SER A 153 -10.44 49.43 27.67
CA SER A 153 -9.66 49.86 26.48
C SER A 153 -10.55 50.34 25.33
N ALA A 154 -11.79 49.85 25.21
CA ALA A 154 -12.72 50.24 24.15
C ALA A 154 -13.31 51.63 24.39
N THR A 155 -13.71 51.92 25.62
CA THR A 155 -14.18 53.24 26.04
C THR A 155 -13.05 54.28 25.91
N LYS A 156 -11.82 53.96 26.37
CA LYS A 156 -10.65 54.83 26.19
C LYS A 156 -10.35 55.12 24.72
N ARG A 157 -10.44 54.11 23.84
CA ARG A 157 -10.31 54.32 22.38
C ARG A 157 -11.41 55.21 21.83
N ALA A 158 -12.66 55.10 22.28
CA ALA A 158 -13.73 55.96 21.83
C ALA A 158 -13.46 57.43 22.21
N ALA A 159 -13.02 57.69 23.45
CA ALA A 159 -12.63 59.03 23.91
C ALA A 159 -11.49 59.63 23.08
N ILE A 160 -10.43 58.84 22.80
CA ILE A 160 -9.31 59.29 21.96
C ILE A 160 -9.78 59.63 20.54
N ARG A 161 -10.72 58.88 19.94
CA ARG A 161 -11.27 59.21 18.62
C ARG A 161 -12.05 60.51 18.61
N GLN A 162 -12.89 60.74 19.63
CA GLN A 162 -13.67 61.97 19.73
C GLN A 162 -12.76 63.18 19.88
N TRP A 163 -11.75 63.10 20.74
CA TRP A 163 -10.75 64.15 20.88
C TRP A 163 -9.96 64.36 19.59
N ALA A 164 -9.54 63.28 18.92
CA ALA A 164 -8.77 63.37 17.69
C ALA A 164 -9.55 64.08 16.58
N LEU A 165 -10.83 63.73 16.38
CA LEU A 165 -11.71 64.38 15.41
C LEU A 165 -11.94 65.87 15.75
N ALA A 166 -12.11 66.21 17.03
CA ALA A 166 -12.25 67.59 17.49
C ALA A 166 -10.98 68.44 17.26
N ASN A 167 -9.80 67.81 17.23
CA ASN A 167 -8.52 68.46 16.99
C ASN A 167 -8.06 68.36 15.52
N GLY A 168 -8.91 67.84 14.62
CA GLY A 168 -8.62 67.77 13.18
C GLY A 168 -7.72 66.60 12.75
N TYR A 169 -7.50 65.60 13.61
CA TYR A 169 -6.77 64.39 13.25
C TYR A 169 -7.68 63.39 12.51
N GLU A 170 -7.15 62.79 11.44
CA GLU A 170 -7.86 61.75 10.69
C GLU A 170 -7.77 60.39 11.42
N VAL A 171 -8.93 59.86 11.84
CA VAL A 171 -9.01 58.55 12.52
C VAL A 171 -10.12 57.70 11.92
N ARG A 172 -9.83 56.41 11.75
CA ARG A 172 -10.83 55.43 11.32
C ARG A 172 -11.92 55.25 12.38
N ASP A 173 -13.17 55.10 11.93
CA ASP A 173 -14.36 54.94 12.77
C ASP A 173 -14.26 53.73 13.73
N ARG A 174 -13.56 52.67 13.32
CA ARG A 174 -13.34 51.45 14.13
C ARG A 174 -11.89 50.97 14.04
N GLY A 175 -11.49 50.15 15.02
CA GLY A 175 -10.18 49.47 15.04
C GLY A 175 -9.09 50.15 15.86
N ARG A 176 -7.83 49.77 15.65
CA ARG A 176 -6.68 50.30 16.40
C ARG A 176 -6.41 51.77 16.01
N ILE A 177 -6.17 52.62 17.00
CA ILE A 177 -5.78 54.02 16.80
C ILE A 177 -4.26 54.08 16.59
N SER A 178 -3.80 54.94 15.70
CA SER A 178 -2.37 55.15 15.47
C SER A 178 -1.66 55.55 16.77
N ARG A 179 -0.37 55.21 16.87
CA ARG A 179 0.41 55.47 18.09
C ARG A 179 0.54 56.97 18.35
N GLN A 180 0.82 57.74 17.31
CA GLN A 180 0.99 59.19 17.37
C GLN A 180 -0.23 59.92 17.98
N ILE A 181 -1.45 59.51 17.64
CA ILE A 181 -2.67 60.14 18.16
C ILE A 181 -2.90 59.80 19.64
N ARG A 182 -2.51 58.58 20.06
CA ARG A 182 -2.57 58.17 21.47
C ARG A 182 -1.58 58.96 22.33
N GLU A 183 -0.37 59.19 21.82
CA GLU A 183 0.65 60.00 22.47
C GLU A 183 0.24 61.47 22.56
N ALA A 184 -0.32 62.04 21.49
CA ALA A 184 -0.83 63.41 21.48
C ALA A 184 -1.99 63.60 22.47
N TYR A 185 -2.92 62.65 22.54
CA TYR A 185 -4.00 62.64 23.52
C TYR A 185 -3.47 62.59 24.95
N ALA A 186 -2.47 61.73 25.21
CA ALA A 186 -1.85 61.62 26.53
C ALA A 186 -1.13 62.89 26.96
N ALA A 187 -0.39 63.52 26.04
CA ALA A 187 0.25 64.81 26.29
C ALA A 187 -0.76 65.91 26.59
N ALA A 188 -1.92 65.90 25.91
CA ALA A 188 -2.98 66.89 26.12
C ALA A 188 -3.80 66.67 27.40
N THR A 189 -3.97 65.42 27.83
CA THR A 189 -4.85 65.04 28.95
C THR A 189 -4.08 64.71 30.24
N GLY A 190 -2.74 64.70 30.19
CA GLY A 190 -1.87 64.31 31.31
C GLY A 190 -1.97 62.82 31.70
N SER A 191 -2.66 62.00 30.91
CA SER A 191 -2.84 60.58 31.17
C SER A 191 -1.65 59.80 30.62
N GLU A 192 -0.80 59.24 31.47
CA GLU A 192 0.33 58.41 31.05
C GLU A 192 -0.10 57.31 30.07
N VAL A 193 0.62 57.18 28.94
CA VAL A 193 0.46 56.06 28.01
C VAL A 193 1.20 54.86 28.60
N THR A 194 0.59 54.15 29.54
CA THR A 194 1.08 52.83 29.92
C THR A 194 0.82 51.88 28.74
N GLN A 195 1.92 51.30 28.24
CA GLN A 195 2.01 50.57 26.98
C GLN A 195 1.32 49.21 27.03
#